data_AF-A0A078HAM1-F1
#
_entry.id   AF-A0A078HAM1-F1
#
_cell.length_a   1.000
_cell.length_b   1.000
_cell.length_c   1.000
_cell.angle_alpha   90.00
_cell.angle_beta   90.00
_cell.angle_gamma   90.00
#
_symmetry.space_group_name_H-M   'P 1'
#
loop_
_entity.id
_entity.type
_entity.pdbx_description
1 polymer ?
#
loop_
_entity_poly.entity_id
_entity_poly.type
_entity_poly.pdbx_seq_one_letter_code
_entity_poly.pdbx_strand_id
1 'polypeptide(L)'
;MVKEKKMLYSFDPTKKARFGVLPRYAKDELMIKWFELPNCFIFHNANAWEEDEEVVLITCRLENPNLDMVSGNDEEVLRSFSNELYEMRFNMKTGSASQKKLSASSVDFPRINESYTGKYDFTFVHEY
;
A
#
# COMPACT_ATOMS: atom_id res chain seq x y z
N MET A 1 -21.97 -1.85 9.12
CA MET A 1 -22.57 -1.53 10.42
C MET A 1 -21.88 -2.39 11.47
N VAL A 2 -21.15 -1.76 12.38
CA VAL A 2 -20.39 -2.39 13.48
C VAL A 2 -21.38 -3.08 14.43
N LYS A 3 -21.15 -4.35 14.77
CA LYS A 3 -21.90 -5.05 15.83
C LYS A 3 -20.96 -5.14 17.03
N GLU A 4 -21.42 -4.74 18.21
CA GLU A 4 -20.63 -4.83 19.46
C GLU A 4 -19.28 -4.09 19.45
N LYS A 5 -19.19 -2.94 18.75
CA LYS A 5 -17.94 -2.16 18.57
C LYS A 5 -16.79 -2.92 17.86
N LYS A 6 -17.08 -4.04 17.20
CA LYS A 6 -16.09 -4.82 16.46
C LYS A 6 -16.33 -4.75 14.96
N MET A 7 -15.26 -4.51 14.20
CA MET A 7 -15.28 -4.55 12.75
C MET A 7 -15.43 -5.99 12.26
N LEU A 8 -16.07 -6.17 11.11
CA LEU A 8 -16.24 -7.49 10.48
C LEU A 8 -14.91 -8.08 10.00
N TYR A 9 -13.88 -7.25 9.88
CA TYR A 9 -12.54 -7.64 9.45
C TYR A 9 -11.54 -7.21 10.51
N SER A 10 -10.59 -8.09 10.82
CA SER A 10 -9.47 -7.85 11.73
C SER A 10 -8.15 -7.96 11.00
N PHE A 11 -7.17 -7.17 11.42
CA PHE A 11 -5.81 -7.29 10.94
C PHE A 11 -5.11 -8.49 11.62
N ASP A 12 -4.39 -9.30 10.85
CA ASP A 12 -3.57 -10.40 11.35
C ASP A 12 -2.09 -10.06 11.15
N PRO A 13 -1.36 -9.67 12.21
CA PRO A 13 0.03 -9.26 12.11
C PRO A 13 0.99 -10.42 11.79
N THR A 14 0.52 -11.67 11.90
CA THR A 14 1.34 -12.86 11.65
C THR A 14 1.46 -13.22 10.17
N LYS A 15 0.60 -12.64 9.32
CA LYS A 15 0.55 -12.94 7.88
C LYS A 15 1.42 -12.00 7.08
N LYS A 16 2.16 -12.55 6.12
CA LYS A 16 2.84 -11.74 5.09
C LYS A 16 1.83 -11.09 4.16
N ALA A 17 2.20 -9.94 3.59
CA ALA A 17 1.44 -9.31 2.54
C ALA A 17 1.79 -9.95 1.18
N ARG A 18 0.78 -10.17 0.33
CA ARG A 18 0.94 -10.71 -1.01
C ARG A 18 0.53 -9.67 -2.05
N PHE A 19 1.37 -9.48 -3.06
CA PHE A 19 1.15 -8.54 -4.16
C PHE A 19 1.09 -9.31 -5.47
N GLY A 20 0.04 -9.07 -6.25
CA GLY A 20 -0.14 -9.70 -7.55
C GLY A 20 0.08 -8.69 -8.66
N VAL A 21 1.02 -8.96 -9.55
CA VAL A 21 1.18 -8.21 -10.80
C VAL A 21 0.56 -9.01 -11.93
N LEU A 22 -0.51 -8.48 -12.51
CA LEU A 22 -1.21 -9.07 -13.65
C LEU A 22 -0.92 -8.22 -14.91
N PRO A 23 -0.31 -8.80 -15.95
CA PRO A 23 -0.19 -8.11 -17.23
C PRO A 23 -1.56 -7.64 -17.72
N ARG A 24 -1.67 -6.37 -18.13
CA ARG A 24 -2.94 -5.73 -18.49
C ARG A 24 -3.75 -6.47 -19.55
N TYR A 25 -3.05 -7.18 -20.44
CA TYR A 25 -3.63 -7.94 -21.55
C TYR A 25 -3.50 -9.46 -21.35
N ALA A 26 -3.37 -9.91 -20.11
CA ALA A 26 -3.39 -11.33 -19.79
C ALA A 26 -4.71 -11.98 -20.23
N LYS A 27 -4.63 -13.23 -20.68
CA LYS A 27 -5.81 -14.00 -21.13
C LYS A 27 -6.59 -14.59 -19.96
N ASP A 28 -5.91 -14.80 -18.84
CA ASP A 28 -6.45 -15.40 -17.63
C ASP A 28 -5.57 -15.03 -16.41
N GLU A 29 -6.04 -15.42 -15.23
CA GLU A 29 -5.39 -15.15 -13.95
C GLU A 29 -4.11 -15.97 -13.70
N LEU A 30 -3.82 -16.99 -14.52
CA LEU A 30 -2.60 -17.80 -14.34
C LEU A 30 -1.34 -16.99 -14.67
N MET A 31 -1.49 -15.87 -15.35
CA MET A 31 -0.41 -14.92 -15.63
C MET A 31 -0.09 -13.98 -14.47
N ILE A 32 -0.81 -14.06 -13.34
CA ILE A 32 -0.48 -13.26 -12.15
C ILE A 32 0.87 -13.73 -11.60
N LYS A 33 1.82 -12.79 -11.50
CA LYS A 33 3.04 -13.01 -10.72
C LYS A 33 2.83 -12.54 -9.28
N TRP A 34 2.92 -13.47 -8.35
CA TRP A 34 2.77 -13.20 -6.92
C TRP A 34 4.11 -12.91 -6.25
N PHE A 35 4.13 -11.87 -5.43
CA PHE A 35 5.26 -11.46 -4.60
C PHE A 35 4.86 -11.45 -3.13
N GLU A 36 5.82 -11.70 -2.25
CA GLU A 36 5.64 -11.62 -0.80
C GLU A 36 6.52 -10.53 -0.20
N LEU A 37 5.95 -9.72 0.66
CA LEU A 37 6.67 -8.78 1.51
C LEU A 37 6.29 -9.03 2.98
N PRO A 38 7.09 -8.51 3.95
CA PRO A 38 6.70 -8.51 5.35
C PRO A 38 5.29 -7.96 5.55
N ASN A 39 4.69 -8.30 6.68
CA ASN A 39 3.36 -7.83 7.06
C ASN A 39 3.25 -6.29 6.89
N CYS A 40 2.17 -5.87 6.23
CA CYS A 40 1.86 -4.47 6.02
C CYS A 40 0.36 -4.31 5.81
N PHE A 41 -0.15 -3.14 6.16
CA PHE A 41 -1.50 -2.71 5.79
C PHE A 41 -1.41 -1.48 4.90
N ILE A 42 -2.22 -1.44 3.84
CA ILE A 42 -2.26 -0.33 2.88
C ILE A 42 -3.70 0.13 2.75
N PHE A 43 -3.96 1.41 2.99
CA PHE A 43 -5.25 2.04 2.66
C PHE A 43 -5.23 2.61 1.24
N HIS A 44 -4.21 3.39 0.91
CA HIS A 44 -4.16 4.16 -0.33
C HIS A 44 -2.83 3.95 -1.05
N ASN A 45 -2.93 3.76 -2.36
CA ASN A 45 -1.79 3.77 -3.28
C ASN A 45 -1.71 5.14 -3.95
N ALA A 46 -0.50 5.67 -4.10
CA ALA A 46 -0.25 6.95 -4.76
C ALA A 46 -0.15 6.78 -6.29
N ASN A 47 0.76 5.91 -6.73
CA ASN A 47 1.02 5.64 -8.14
C ASN A 47 1.75 4.31 -8.29
N ALA A 48 1.74 3.76 -9.50
CA ALA A 48 2.60 2.66 -9.90
C ALA A 48 3.10 2.87 -11.32
N TRP A 49 4.28 2.37 -11.64
CA TRP A 49 4.83 2.43 -13.01
C TRP A 49 5.81 1.28 -13.25
N GLU A 50 6.18 1.11 -14.51
CA GLU A 50 7.23 0.16 -14.94
C GLU A 50 8.56 0.90 -15.05
N GLU A 51 9.62 0.32 -14.47
CA GLU A 51 10.99 0.78 -14.62
C GLU A 51 11.87 -0.45 -14.90
N ASP A 52 12.43 -0.51 -16.11
CA ASP A 52 13.16 -1.68 -16.63
C ASP A 52 12.38 -2.99 -16.47
N GLU A 53 12.89 -3.92 -15.65
CA GLU A 53 12.30 -5.23 -15.38
C GLU A 53 11.46 -5.23 -14.10
N GLU A 54 11.16 -4.06 -13.53
CA GLU A 54 10.47 -3.90 -12.26
C GLU A 54 9.16 -3.12 -12.39
N VAL A 55 8.19 -3.50 -11.56
CA VAL A 55 7.03 -2.65 -11.25
C VAL A 55 7.31 -1.94 -9.95
N VAL A 56 7.18 -0.62 -9.94
CA VAL A 56 7.32 0.24 -8.76
C VAL A 56 5.94 0.66 -8.30
N LEU A 57 5.70 0.61 -6.99
CA LEU A 57 4.47 1.03 -6.34
C LEU A 57 4.80 2.01 -5.21
N ILE A 58 4.18 3.18 -5.25
CA ILE A 58 4.22 4.13 -4.14
C ILE A 58 2.91 4.02 -3.36
N THR A 59 3.02 3.79 -2.06
CA THR A 59 1.86 3.49 -1.22
C THR A 59 1.99 4.06 0.19
N CYS A 60 0.86 4.37 0.82
CA CYS A 60 0.79 4.67 2.24
C CYS A 60 0.65 3.36 3.02
N ARG A 61 1.67 3.04 3.82
CA ARG A 61 1.77 1.81 4.62
C ARG A 61 1.55 2.12 6.10
N LEU A 62 0.80 1.25 6.76
CA LEU A 62 0.59 1.22 8.20
C LEU A 62 1.23 -0.03 8.79
N GLU A 63 1.79 0.14 9.98
CA GLU A 63 2.29 -0.95 10.78
C GLU A 63 1.26 -1.36 11.83
N ASN A 64 0.80 -2.62 11.76
CA ASN A 64 -0.07 -3.26 12.75
C ASN A 64 -1.33 -2.45 13.16
N PRO A 65 -2.20 -2.05 12.21
CA PRO A 65 -3.36 -1.24 12.56
C PRO A 65 -4.38 -2.01 13.40
N ASN A 66 -4.89 -1.36 14.44
CA ASN A 66 -6.07 -1.84 15.14
C ASN A 66 -7.34 -1.25 14.51
N LEU A 67 -7.94 -2.01 13.58
CA LEU A 67 -9.10 -1.56 12.79
C LEU A 67 -10.36 -1.30 13.62
N ASP A 68 -10.50 -1.94 14.79
CA ASP A 68 -11.64 -1.69 15.68
C ASP A 68 -11.60 -0.25 16.22
N MET A 69 -10.39 0.27 16.44
CA MET A 69 -10.20 1.62 16.97
C MET A 69 -10.40 2.71 15.90
N VAL A 70 -10.23 2.39 14.61
CA VAL A 70 -10.52 3.30 13.48
C VAL A 70 -12.03 3.58 13.38
N SER A 71 -12.87 2.66 13.85
CA SER A 71 -14.34 2.81 13.78
C SER A 71 -14.94 3.70 14.87
N GLY A 72 -14.13 4.08 15.87
CA GLY A 72 -14.52 5.03 16.92
C GLY A 72 -14.15 6.48 16.57
N ASN A 73 -14.89 7.44 17.10
CA ASN A 73 -14.60 8.88 16.99
C ASN A 73 -13.46 9.33 17.93
N ASP A 74 -12.54 8.44 18.32
CA ASP A 74 -11.42 8.81 19.19
C ASP A 74 -10.28 9.41 18.35
N GLU A 75 -10.22 10.74 18.33
CA GLU A 75 -9.18 11.50 17.62
C GLU A 75 -7.76 11.13 18.06
N GLU A 76 -7.58 10.71 19.32
CA GLU A 76 -6.28 10.32 19.87
C GLU A 76 -5.76 9.01 19.27
N VAL A 77 -6.67 8.08 18.96
CA VAL A 77 -6.36 6.84 18.23
C VAL A 77 -6.02 7.15 16.78
N LEU A 78 -6.79 8.03 16.13
CA LEU A 78 -6.53 8.40 14.72
C LEU A 78 -5.14 9.02 14.55
N ARG A 79 -4.68 9.80 15.53
CA ARG A 79 -3.32 10.38 15.58
C ARG A 79 -2.21 9.35 15.83
N SER A 80 -2.53 8.17 16.36
CA SER A 80 -1.56 7.09 16.59
C SER A 80 -1.20 6.31 15.32
N PHE A 81 -1.97 6.46 14.24
CA PHE A 81 -1.65 5.84 12.96
C PHE A 81 -0.56 6.64 12.24
N SER A 82 0.66 6.13 12.28
CA SER A 82 1.71 6.63 11.38
C SER A 82 1.56 5.98 10.01
N ASN A 83 0.91 6.69 9.09
CA ASN A 83 0.87 6.28 7.69
C ASN A 83 2.14 6.74 7.01
N GLU A 84 2.97 5.84 6.53
CA GLU A 84 4.27 6.21 5.99
C GLU A 84 4.30 5.92 4.50
N LEU A 85 4.90 6.83 3.73
CA LEU A 85 5.05 6.61 2.29
C LEU A 85 6.15 5.58 2.05
N TYR A 86 5.83 4.52 1.31
CA TYR A 86 6.74 3.45 0.95
C TYR A 86 6.81 3.31 -0.57
N GLU A 87 8.03 3.06 -1.05
CA GLU A 87 8.32 2.53 -2.38
C GLU A 87 8.42 1.00 -2.26
N MET A 88 7.64 0.29 -3.06
CA MET A 88 7.73 -1.15 -3.21
C MET A 88 8.14 -1.47 -4.64
N ARG A 89 9.12 -2.36 -4.80
CA ARG A 89 9.63 -2.79 -6.11
C ARG A 89 9.44 -4.27 -6.30
N PHE A 90 8.96 -4.65 -7.47
CA PHE A 90 8.64 -6.02 -7.85
C PHE A 90 9.37 -6.40 -9.14
N ASN A 91 10.39 -7.24 -9.04
CA ASN A 91 11.18 -7.63 -10.19
C ASN A 91 10.48 -8.76 -10.99
N MET A 92 10.03 -8.42 -12.19
CA MET A 92 9.24 -9.29 -13.05
C MET A 92 10.06 -10.42 -13.68
N LYS A 93 11.40 -10.33 -13.66
CA LYS A 93 12.29 -11.40 -14.11
C LYS A 93 12.70 -12.33 -12.97
N THR A 94 13.29 -11.78 -11.91
CA THR A 94 13.86 -12.58 -10.80
C THR A 94 12.79 -13.07 -9.81
N GLY A 95 11.66 -12.36 -9.71
CA GLY A 95 10.64 -12.63 -8.70
C GLY A 95 10.95 -12.06 -7.32
N SER A 96 12.04 -11.28 -7.19
CA SER A 96 12.36 -10.57 -5.96
C SER A 96 11.41 -9.39 -5.73
N ALA A 97 11.12 -9.10 -4.46
CA ALA A 97 10.40 -7.91 -4.05
C ALA A 97 11.15 -7.19 -2.93
N SER A 98 11.05 -5.87 -2.90
CA SER A 98 11.61 -5.05 -1.84
C SER A 98 10.68 -3.90 -1.46
N GLN A 99 10.89 -3.33 -0.28
CA GLN A 99 10.18 -2.16 0.19
C GLN A 99 11.14 -1.20 0.88
N LYS A 100 10.93 0.10 0.68
CA LYS A 100 11.75 1.18 1.24
C LYS A 100 10.84 2.32 1.69
N LYS A 101 11.07 2.80 2.91
CA LYS A 101 10.40 4.00 3.43
C LYS A 101 10.93 5.25 2.71
N LEU A 102 10.02 6.10 2.22
CA LEU A 102 10.32 7.35 1.51
C LEU A 102 10.18 8.59 2.39
N SER A 103 9.19 8.64 3.27
CA SER A 103 8.97 9.75 4.20
C SER A 103 8.85 9.26 5.64
N ALA A 104 9.32 10.07 6.59
CA ALA A 104 9.10 9.88 8.02
C ALA A 104 7.79 10.49 8.52
N SER A 105 7.23 11.46 7.79
CA SER A 105 5.99 12.11 8.14
C SER A 105 4.80 11.17 7.94
N SER A 106 3.82 11.28 8.84
CA SER A 106 2.53 10.62 8.67
C SER A 106 1.78 11.27 7.51
N VAL A 107 1.48 10.47 6.49
CA VAL A 107 1.00 10.88 5.20
C VAL A 107 -0.12 9.93 4.76
N ASP A 108 -1.31 10.47 4.49
CA ASP A 108 -2.44 9.73 3.92
C ASP A 108 -3.09 10.50 2.78
N PHE A 109 -3.91 9.82 1.98
CA PHE A 109 -4.57 10.36 0.79
C PHE A 109 -3.59 10.96 -0.24
N PRO A 110 -2.62 10.16 -0.73
CA PRO A 110 -1.64 10.64 -1.69
C PRO A 110 -2.31 11.05 -3.00
N ARG A 111 -1.77 12.09 -3.64
CA ARG A 111 -2.22 12.56 -4.95
C ARG A 111 -1.04 12.66 -5.89
N ILE A 112 -1.32 12.55 -7.18
CA ILE A 112 -0.35 12.78 -8.25
C ILE A 112 -0.99 13.68 -9.29
N ASN A 113 -0.17 14.25 -10.16
CA ASN A 113 -0.68 14.78 -11.42
C ASN A 113 -1.25 13.62 -12.24
N GLU A 114 -2.56 13.64 -12.48
CA GLU A 114 -3.28 12.54 -13.13
C GLU A 114 -2.78 12.24 -14.55
N SER A 115 -2.14 13.21 -15.21
CA SER A 115 -1.47 13.03 -16.52
C SER A 115 -0.32 12.01 -16.48
N TYR A 116 0.21 11.72 -15.29
CA TYR A 116 1.30 10.79 -15.03
C TYR A 116 0.85 9.51 -14.30
N THR A 117 -0.45 9.26 -14.24
CA THR A 117 -0.97 7.98 -13.71
C THR A 117 -0.37 6.81 -14.51
N GLY A 118 0.26 5.86 -13.83
CA GLY A 118 0.92 4.73 -14.50
C GLY A 118 2.33 5.02 -15.01
N LYS A 119 2.85 6.24 -14.81
CA LYS A 119 4.16 6.70 -15.32
C LYS A 119 4.99 7.28 -14.19
N TYR A 120 6.30 7.27 -14.36
CA TYR A 120 7.21 7.94 -13.43
C TYR A 120 6.93 9.45 -13.40
N ASP A 121 6.73 9.99 -12.21
CA ASP A 121 6.67 11.42 -11.89
C ASP A 121 6.92 11.62 -10.40
N PHE A 122 7.24 12.86 -10.01
CA PHE A 122 7.32 13.26 -8.61
C PHE A 122 5.91 13.21 -7.98
N THR A 123 5.74 12.35 -6.99
CA THR A 123 4.50 12.26 -6.21
C THR A 123 4.47 13.40 -5.20
N PHE A 124 3.45 14.27 -5.28
CA PHE A 124 3.23 15.30 -4.27
C PHE A 124 2.26 14.76 -3.24
N VAL A 125 2.71 14.60 -2.00
CA VAL A 125 1.78 14.33 -0.92
C VAL A 125 1.56 15.57 -0.08
N HIS A 126 0.30 15.93 0.14
CA HIS A 126 -0.05 17.06 0.98
C HIS A 126 0.03 16.61 2.44
N GLU A 127 0.99 17.16 3.18
CA GLU A 127 1.02 17.05 4.64
C GLU A 127 -0.02 18.04 5.20
N TYR A 128 -0.97 17.56 6.01
CA TYR A 128 -1.93 18.39 6.75
C TYR A 128 -1.41 18.68 8.15
#